data_AF-A0AAD3RRB1-F1
#
_entry.id   AF-A0AAD3RRB1-F1
#
_cell.length_a   1.000
_cell.length_b   1.000
_cell.length_c   1.000
_cell.angle_alpha   90.00
_cell.angle_beta   90.00
_cell.angle_gamma   90.00
#
_symmetry.space_group_name_H-M   'P 1'
#
loop_
_entity.id
_entity.type
_entity.pdbx_description
1 polymer ?
#
loop_
_entity_poly.entity_id
_entity_poly.type
_entity_poly.pdbx_seq_one_letter_code
_entity_poly.pdbx_strand_id
1 'polypeptide(L)'
;MAKAMEALLAVVLLLFCGEWQVVRGEFDYRDALSKSILFLEAQRSGKLPQSQRVKWRGDSGLTDGKLQNVDLAGGYYDAGDNVKYGLPMAFTITTLAWGTLDYGKELKAAGEIQNARDAIRWGN
;
A
#
# COMPACT_ATOMS: atom_id res chain seq x y z
N MET A 1 -44.08 44.94 11.68
CA MET A 1 -42.61 44.87 11.89
C MET A 1 -42.20 43.66 12.72
N ALA A 2 -42.75 43.43 13.92
CA ALA A 2 -42.37 42.31 14.79
C ALA A 2 -42.44 40.92 14.12
N LYS A 3 -43.57 40.57 13.46
CA LYS A 3 -43.72 39.28 12.75
C LYS A 3 -42.71 39.07 11.60
N ALA A 4 -42.29 40.13 10.94
CA ALA A 4 -41.30 40.04 9.86
C ALA A 4 -39.89 39.81 10.42
N MET A 5 -39.59 40.38 11.58
CA MET A 5 -38.33 40.19 12.29
C MET A 5 -38.22 38.78 12.88
N GLU A 6 -39.31 38.23 13.43
CA GLU A 6 -39.39 36.85 13.91
C GLU A 6 -39.21 35.83 12.77
N ALA A 7 -39.85 36.08 11.62
CA ALA A 7 -39.67 35.24 10.44
C ALA A 7 -38.22 35.28 9.92
N LEU A 8 -37.59 36.46 9.92
CA LEU A 8 -36.19 36.60 9.50
C LEU A 8 -35.24 35.87 10.46
N LEU A 9 -35.46 35.98 11.77
CA LEU A 9 -34.70 35.26 12.79
C LEU A 9 -34.86 33.74 12.67
N ALA A 10 -36.08 33.24 12.41
CA ALA A 10 -36.33 31.82 12.19
C ALA A 10 -35.62 31.29 10.93
N VAL A 11 -35.61 32.07 9.84
CA VAL A 11 -34.88 31.73 8.61
C VAL A 11 -33.36 31.72 8.85
N VAL A 12 -32.82 32.71 9.56
CA VAL A 12 -31.39 32.74 9.91
C VAL A 12 -31.01 31.54 10.79
N LEU A 13 -31.84 31.19 11.79
CA LEU A 13 -31.64 30.00 12.62
C LEU A 13 -31.71 28.71 11.80
N LEU A 14 -32.65 28.58 10.86
CA LEU A 14 -32.73 27.42 9.97
C LEU A 14 -31.52 27.30 9.02
N LEU A 15 -30.98 28.44 8.56
CA LEU A 15 -29.78 28.48 7.72
C LEU A 15 -28.49 28.16 8.49
N PHE A 16 -28.41 28.48 9.78
CA PHE A 16 -27.25 28.17 10.64
C PHE A 16 -27.37 26.86 11.44
N CYS A 17 -28.56 26.28 11.54
CA CYS A 17 -28.83 24.97 12.17
C CYS A 17 -28.84 23.82 11.14
N GLY A 18 -28.62 24.12 9.86
CA GLY A 18 -28.27 23.11 8.87
C GLY A 18 -27.04 22.37 9.36
N GLU A 19 -27.14 21.05 9.47
CA GLU A 19 -26.09 20.16 9.93
C GLU A 19 -24.78 20.52 9.22
N TRP A 20 -23.83 21.13 9.94
CA TRP A 20 -22.44 21.10 9.56
C TRP A 20 -22.02 19.64 9.66
N GLN A 21 -22.27 18.88 8.59
CA GLN A 21 -21.70 17.57 8.38
C GLN A 21 -20.19 17.81 8.24
N VAL A 22 -19.49 17.79 9.38
CA VAL A 22 -18.05 17.62 9.40
C VAL A 22 -17.82 16.25 8.79
N VAL A 23 -17.51 16.22 7.49
CA VAL A 23 -17.05 15.01 6.83
C VAL A 23 -15.71 14.66 7.46
N ARG A 24 -15.73 13.86 8.52
CA ARG A 24 -14.54 13.18 9.01
C ARG A 24 -14.23 12.09 7.99
N GLY A 25 -13.21 12.33 7.17
CA GLY A 25 -12.65 11.29 6.31
C GLY A 25 -11.96 10.24 7.17
N GLU A 26 -12.72 9.31 7.76
CA GLU A 26 -12.16 8.13 8.42
C GLU A 26 -11.66 7.19 7.32
N PHE A 27 -10.34 7.17 7.12
CA PHE A 27 -9.69 6.26 6.18
C PHE A 27 -9.38 4.93 6.88
N ASP A 28 -9.66 3.82 6.20
CA ASP A 28 -9.22 2.49 6.65
C ASP A 28 -7.73 2.30 6.34
N TYR A 29 -6.88 2.78 7.26
CA TYR A 29 -5.42 2.65 7.13
C TYR A 29 -4.94 1.20 7.22
N ARG A 30 -5.74 0.29 7.81
CA ARG A 30 -5.41 -1.12 7.85
C ARG A 30 -5.55 -1.73 6.47
N ASP A 31 -6.67 -1.46 5.78
CA ASP A 31 -6.88 -1.89 4.40
C ASP A 31 -5.86 -1.25 3.45
N ALA A 32 -5.56 0.04 3.63
CA ALA A 32 -4.51 0.72 2.85
C ALA A 32 -3.14 0.03 3.01
N LEU A 33 -2.72 -0.25 4.25
CA LEU A 33 -1.47 -0.94 4.55
C LEU A 33 -1.41 -2.34 3.91
N SER A 34 -2.47 -3.13 4.07
CA SER A 34 -2.56 -4.47 3.48
C SER A 34 -2.42 -4.43 1.95
N LYS A 35 -3.07 -3.45 1.30
CA LYS A 35 -2.97 -3.27 -0.16
C LYS A 35 -1.60 -2.76 -0.60
N SER A 36 -0.94 -1.89 0.16
CA SER A 36 0.42 -1.44 -0.13
C SER A 36 1.43 -2.60 -0.12
N ILE A 37 1.29 -3.55 0.80
CA ILE A 37 2.16 -4.75 0.82
C ILE A 37 1.78 -5.71 -0.31
N LEU A 38 0.49 -5.87 -0.60
CA LEU A 38 0.01 -6.68 -1.72
C LEU A 38 0.49 -6.15 -3.08
N PHE A 39 0.63 -4.82 -3.23
CA PHE A 39 1.23 -4.21 -4.42
C PHE A 39 2.65 -4.72 -4.66
N LEU A 40 3.49 -4.86 -3.62
CA LEU A 40 4.82 -5.44 -3.78
C LEU A 40 4.72 -6.90 -4.29
N GLU A 41 3.82 -7.72 -3.74
CA GLU A 41 3.60 -9.08 -4.28
C GLU A 41 3.27 -9.09 -5.78
N ALA A 42 2.49 -8.10 -6.22
CA ALA A 42 2.12 -7.91 -7.61
C ALA A 42 3.28 -7.46 -8.50
N GLN A 43 4.42 -7.05 -7.93
CA GLN A 43 5.64 -6.64 -8.65
C GLN A 43 6.73 -7.72 -8.68
N ARG A 44 6.55 -8.86 -8.00
CA ARG A 44 7.57 -9.93 -7.94
C ARG A 44 7.95 -10.46 -9.33
N SER A 45 9.23 -10.50 -9.67
CA SER A 45 9.79 -11.28 -10.79
C SER A 45 10.32 -12.63 -10.28
N GLY A 46 10.58 -13.59 -11.16
CA GLY A 46 11.09 -14.93 -10.81
C GLY A 46 10.02 -16.00 -10.71
N LYS A 47 10.39 -17.13 -10.09
CA LYS A 47 9.48 -18.25 -9.81
C LYS A 47 8.66 -17.96 -8.56
N LEU A 48 7.36 -17.74 -8.72
CA LEU A 48 6.50 -17.28 -7.64
C LEU A 48 6.23 -18.38 -6.60
N PRO A 49 6.10 -18.02 -5.31
CA PRO A 49 5.76 -18.99 -4.28
C PRO A 49 4.30 -19.43 -4.42
N GLN A 50 4.01 -20.69 -4.09
CA GLN A 50 2.63 -21.21 -4.11
C GLN A 50 1.68 -20.44 -3.17
N SER A 51 2.23 -19.83 -2.12
CA SER A 51 1.51 -18.99 -1.16
C SER A 51 1.19 -17.57 -1.67
N GLN A 52 1.62 -17.19 -2.87
CA GLN A 52 1.35 -15.87 -3.47
C GLN A 52 -0.15 -15.55 -3.44
N ARG A 53 -0.51 -14.36 -2.95
CA ARG A 53 -1.92 -13.92 -2.84
C ARG A 53 -2.45 -13.40 -4.17
N VAL A 54 -1.59 -12.77 -4.96
CA VAL A 54 -1.92 -12.20 -6.28
C VAL A 54 -2.03 -13.30 -7.35
N LYS A 55 -3.27 -13.74 -7.64
CA LYS A 55 -3.54 -14.93 -8.49
C LYS A 55 -3.41 -14.71 -10.00
N TRP A 56 -3.38 -13.48 -10.47
CA TRP A 56 -3.24 -13.15 -11.89
C TRP A 56 -1.78 -13.01 -12.34
N ARG A 57 -0.82 -13.06 -11.41
CA ARG A 57 0.61 -13.11 -11.71
C ARG A 57 1.09 -14.56 -11.86
N GLY A 58 2.03 -14.80 -12.76
CA GLY A 58 2.71 -16.08 -12.96
C GLY A 58 4.23 -15.93 -12.96
N ASP A 59 4.93 -17.07 -13.07
CA ASP A 59 6.39 -17.12 -13.14
C ASP A 59 6.93 -16.28 -14.32
N SER A 60 7.96 -15.47 -14.09
CA SER A 60 8.54 -14.57 -15.09
C SER A 60 10.04 -14.34 -14.86
N GLY A 61 10.78 -13.83 -15.85
CA GLY A 61 12.22 -13.52 -15.67
C GLY A 61 13.11 -14.71 -15.30
N LEU A 62 12.72 -15.95 -15.64
CA LEU A 62 13.42 -17.18 -15.24
C LEU A 62 14.79 -17.38 -15.91
N THR A 63 15.15 -16.50 -16.84
CA THR A 63 16.43 -16.51 -17.55
C THR A 63 17.31 -15.32 -17.20
N ASP A 64 16.90 -14.49 -16.25
CA ASP A 64 17.66 -13.33 -15.81
C ASP A 64 19.05 -13.76 -15.31
N GLY A 65 20.10 -13.14 -15.85
CA GLY A 65 21.50 -13.45 -15.51
C GLY A 65 22.17 -14.57 -16.33
N LYS A 66 21.41 -15.38 -17.08
CA LYS A 66 21.99 -16.54 -17.82
C LYS A 66 23.09 -16.16 -18.81
N LEU A 67 22.98 -15.02 -19.48
CA LEU A 67 24.02 -14.52 -20.41
C LEU A 67 25.37 -14.26 -19.71
N GLN A 68 25.35 -14.01 -18.40
CA GLN A 68 26.52 -13.80 -17.56
C GLN A 68 26.83 -15.02 -16.66
N ASN A 69 26.19 -16.16 -16.93
CA ASN A 69 26.32 -17.40 -16.17
C ASN A 69 26.07 -17.24 -14.65
N VAL A 70 25.09 -16.40 -14.29
CA VAL A 70 24.62 -16.20 -12.91
C VAL A 70 23.11 -16.35 -12.85
N ASP A 71 22.57 -16.70 -11.67
CA ASP A 71 21.13 -16.67 -11.42
C ASP A 71 20.75 -15.31 -10.85
N LEU A 72 20.02 -14.53 -11.65
CA LEU A 72 19.45 -13.24 -11.23
C LEU A 72 17.93 -13.26 -11.31
N ALA A 73 17.27 -14.42 -11.31
CA ALA A 73 15.81 -14.50 -11.17
C ALA A 73 15.37 -14.02 -9.78
N GLY A 74 14.13 -13.54 -9.64
CA GLY A 74 13.62 -13.00 -8.37
C GLY A 74 13.55 -11.47 -8.33
N GLY A 75 13.40 -10.88 -7.14
CA GLY A 75 13.32 -9.43 -6.96
C GLY A 75 12.03 -8.82 -7.51
N TYR A 76 12.06 -7.49 -7.72
CA TYR A 76 10.87 -6.72 -8.10
C TYR A 76 11.05 -6.01 -9.45
N TYR A 77 9.98 -5.94 -10.24
CA TYR A 77 9.88 -4.98 -11.34
C TYR A 77 9.68 -3.58 -10.78
N ASP A 78 10.36 -2.60 -11.37
CA ASP A 78 10.49 -1.26 -10.80
C ASP A 78 9.17 -0.46 -10.80
N ALA A 79 8.49 -0.44 -11.95
CA ALA A 79 7.27 0.34 -12.14
C ALA A 79 6.23 -0.43 -12.96
N GLY A 80 5.71 0.18 -14.03
CA GLY A 80 4.78 -0.46 -14.98
C GLY A 80 5.48 -1.30 -16.05
N ASP A 81 6.80 -1.37 -16.03
CA ASP A 81 7.64 -2.13 -16.94
C ASP A 81 8.16 -3.43 -16.28
N ASN A 82 9.12 -4.09 -16.93
CA ASN A 82 9.69 -5.34 -16.45
C ASN A 82 11.21 -5.25 -16.20
N VAL A 83 11.78 -4.04 -16.11
CA VAL A 83 13.19 -3.88 -15.74
C VAL A 83 13.34 -3.92 -14.21
N LYS A 84 14.42 -4.54 -13.75
CA LYS A 84 14.82 -4.62 -12.35
C LYS A 84 15.87 -3.56 -12.05
N TYR A 85 15.46 -2.31 -11.83
CA TYR A 85 16.40 -1.25 -11.47
C TYR A 85 16.87 -1.42 -10.01
N GLY A 86 18.16 -1.73 -9.83
CA GLY A 86 18.70 -2.10 -8.51
C GLY A 86 18.62 -1.00 -7.46
N LEU A 87 18.87 0.26 -7.83
CA LEU A 87 18.85 1.39 -6.89
C LEU A 87 17.47 1.65 -6.28
N PRO A 88 16.39 1.86 -7.06
CA PRO A 88 15.06 2.05 -6.48
C PRO A 88 14.53 0.80 -5.76
N MET A 89 14.89 -0.41 -6.21
CA MET A 89 14.57 -1.64 -5.47
C MET A 89 15.23 -1.65 -4.08
N ALA A 90 16.54 -1.39 -4.00
CA ALA A 90 17.26 -1.35 -2.73
C ALA A 90 16.69 -0.28 -1.79
N PHE A 91 16.34 0.90 -2.31
CA PHE A 91 15.67 1.95 -1.54
C PHE A 91 14.32 1.48 -0.97
N THR A 92 13.50 0.82 -1.80
CA THR A 92 12.19 0.30 -1.41
C THR A 92 12.30 -0.73 -0.29
N ILE A 93 13.21 -1.69 -0.42
CA ILE A 93 13.42 -2.74 0.57
C ILE A 93 14.00 -2.19 1.87
N THR A 94 14.91 -1.22 1.79
CA THR A 94 15.46 -0.54 2.97
C THR A 94 14.37 0.21 3.72
N THR A 95 13.51 0.95 3.01
CA THR A 95 12.41 1.70 3.60
C THR A 95 11.38 0.77 4.25
N LEU A 96 11.03 -0.33 3.57
CA LEU A 96 10.12 -1.34 4.12
C LEU A 96 10.70 -2.02 5.37
N ALA A 97 12.00 -2.35 5.35
CA ALA A 97 12.69 -2.94 6.49
C ALA A 97 12.72 -1.99 7.68
N TRP A 98 13.03 -0.72 7.45
CA TRP A 98 13.00 0.31 8.49
C TRP A 98 11.59 0.46 9.09
N GLY A 99 10.56 0.63 8.25
CA GLY A 99 9.17 0.69 8.73
C GLY A 99 8.75 -0.58 9.50
N THR A 100 9.24 -1.75 9.09
CA THR A 100 8.94 -3.01 9.78
C THR A 100 9.61 -3.12 11.15
N LEU A 101 10.81 -2.51 11.31
CA LEU A 101 11.50 -2.43 12.59
C LEU A 101 10.78 -1.47 13.55
N ASP A 102 10.44 -0.27 13.08
CA ASP A 102 9.86 0.79 13.93
C ASP A 102 8.40 0.48 14.30
N TYR A 103 7.61 -0.07 13.37
CA TYR A 103 6.17 -0.28 13.51
C TYR A 103 5.77 -1.76 13.58
N GLY A 104 6.67 -2.62 14.06
CA GLY A 104 6.46 -4.06 14.09
C GLY A 104 5.23 -4.49 14.92
N LYS A 105 4.85 -3.74 15.96
CA LYS A 105 3.68 -4.03 16.79
C LYS A 105 2.38 -3.73 16.03
N GLU A 106 2.34 -2.62 15.32
CA GLU A 106 1.23 -2.14 14.52
C GLU A 106 1.01 -3.07 13.31
N LEU A 107 2.09 -3.45 12.63
CA LEU A 107 2.06 -4.47 11.57
C LEU A 107 1.52 -5.82 12.09
N LYS A 108 1.91 -6.22 13.30
CA LYS A 108 1.39 -7.43 13.93
C LYS A 108 -0.10 -7.30 14.27
N ALA A 109 -0.53 -6.17 14.80
CA ALA A 109 -1.94 -5.89 15.09
C ALA A 109 -2.80 -5.84 13.82
N ALA A 110 -2.24 -5.33 12.71
CA ALA A 110 -2.89 -5.33 11.40
C ALA A 110 -2.97 -6.73 10.75
N GLY A 111 -2.09 -7.65 11.15
CA GLY A 111 -1.94 -8.99 10.55
C GLY A 111 -0.96 -9.04 9.37
N GLU A 112 -0.17 -8.00 9.15
CA GLU A 112 0.69 -7.82 7.97
C GLU A 112 2.18 -8.07 8.24
N ILE A 113 2.58 -8.29 9.50
CA ILE A 113 4.01 -8.46 9.86
C ILE A 113 4.71 -9.58 9.07
N GLN A 114 4.02 -10.68 8.77
CA GLN A 114 4.60 -11.78 8.01
C GLN A 114 4.72 -11.44 6.53
N ASN A 115 3.71 -10.79 5.94
CA ASN A 115 3.74 -10.35 4.55
C ASN A 115 4.82 -9.29 4.31
N ALA A 116 5.02 -8.36 5.25
CA ALA A 116 6.11 -7.39 5.19
C ALA A 116 7.49 -8.07 5.20
N ARG A 117 7.69 -9.06 6.09
CA ARG A 117 8.94 -9.84 6.14
C ARG A 117 9.18 -10.63 4.85
N ASP A 118 8.13 -11.22 4.28
CA ASP A 118 8.23 -11.98 3.03
C ASP A 118 8.45 -11.07 1.82
N ALA A 119 7.98 -9.83 1.87
CA ALA A 119 8.33 -8.82 0.86
C ALA A 119 9.80 -8.38 0.99
N ILE A 120 10.28 -8.12 2.21
CA ILE A 120 11.70 -7.79 2.45
C ILE A 120 12.61 -8.93 1.95
N ARG A 121 12.30 -10.19 2.30
CA ARG A 121 13.07 -11.36 1.86
C ARG A 121 13.07 -11.57 0.35
N TRP A 122 12.03 -11.13 -0.36
CA TRP A 122 11.96 -11.31 -1.81
C TRP A 122 12.90 -10.36 -2.57
N GLY A 123 13.18 -9.20 -1.98
CA GLY A 123 14.06 -8.18 -2.56
C GLY A 123 15.49 -8.18 -2.01
N ASN A 124 15.85 -9.13 -1.15
CA ASN A 124 17.22 -9.36 -0.64
C ASN A 124 17.75 -10.70 -1.15
#